data_AF-A0A1T3MPC6-F1
#
_entry.id   AF-A0A1T3MPC6-F1
#
_cell.length_a   1.000
_cell.length_b   1.000
_cell.length_c   1.000
_cell.angle_alpha   90.00
_cell.angle_beta   90.00
_cell.angle_gamma   90.00
#
_symmetry.space_group_name_H-M   'P 1'
#
loop_
_entity.id
_entity.type
_entity.pdbx_description
1 polymer ?
#
loop_
_entity_poly.entity_id
_entity_poly.type
_entity_poly.pdbx_seq_one_letter_code
_entity_poly.pdbx_strand_id
1 'polypeptide(L)' 'MVRTETIIAVRNVSKSSEFKKKLLNYSSAHSGETFEILKDGDTVIQCLHKWVRIITPQC' A
#
# COMPACT_ATOMS: atom_id res chain seq x y z
N MET A 1 0.01 -0.07 24.16
CA MET A 1 1.15 0.37 23.33
C MET A 1 0.62 0.62 21.93
N VAL A 2 0.89 1.79 21.35
CA VAL A 2 0.46 2.12 19.97
C VAL A 2 1.54 1.64 19.01
N ARG A 3 1.15 0.94 17.93
CA ARG A 3 2.06 0.47 16.89
C ARG A 3 1.79 1.27 15.61
N THR A 4 2.81 1.94 15.10
CA THR A 4 2.69 2.72 13.86
C THR A 4 2.60 1.80 12.65
N GLU A 5 1.66 2.07 11.76
CA GLU A 5 1.53 1.38 10.48
C GLU A 5 2.13 2.25 9.37
N THR A 6 3.17 1.74 8.71
CA THR A 6 3.86 2.49 7.66
C THR A 6 3.03 2.52 6.38
N ILE A 7 2.76 3.73 5.87
CA ILE A 7 2.12 3.95 4.57
C ILE A 7 3.19 4.30 3.54
N ILE A 8 3.23 3.55 2.44
CA ILE A 8 4.12 3.80 1.30
C ILE A 8 3.30 4.31 0.11
N ALA A 9 3.67 5.48 -0.39
CA ALA A 9 3.12 6.02 -1.62
C ALA A 9 3.63 5.22 -2.84
N VAL A 10 2.73 4.78 -3.71
CA VAL A 10 3.05 4.00 -4.92
C VAL A 10 2.28 4.51 -6.12
N ARG A 11 2.85 4.44 -7.33
CA ARG A 11 2.14 4.86 -8.56
C ARG A 11 0.97 3.95 -8.91
N ASN A 12 1.14 2.65 -8.70
CA ASN A 12 0.14 1.61 -9.01
C ASN A 12 0.06 0.65 -7.82
N VAL A 13 -1.08 0.65 -7.13
CA VAL A 13 -1.30 -0.13 -5.90
C VAL A 13 -1.28 -1.63 -6.21
N SER A 14 -2.08 -2.09 -7.18
CA SER A 14 -2.20 -3.51 -7.53
C SER A 14 -0.85 -4.14 -7.92
N LYS A 15 -0.09 -3.51 -8.83
CA LYS A 15 1.23 -4.04 -9.25
C LYS A 15 2.22 -4.07 -8.08
N SER A 16 2.21 -3.04 -7.24
CA SER A 16 3.10 -2.96 -6.08
C SER A 16 2.74 -4.02 -5.03
N SER A 17 1.44 -4.27 -4.84
CA SER A 17 0.95 -5.29 -3.94
C SER A 17 1.31 -6.68 -4.41
N GLU A 18 1.02 -7.04 -5.67
CA GLU A 18 1.38 -8.35 -6.22
C GLU A 18 2.88 -8.63 -6.10
N PHE A 19 3.72 -7.63 -6.39
CA PHE A 19 5.16 -7.75 -6.22
C PHE A 19 5.53 -8.08 -4.77
N LYS A 20 4.99 -7.34 -3.79
CA LYS A 20 5.33 -7.54 -2.37
C LYS A 20 4.76 -8.83 -1.79
N LYS A 21 3.55 -9.22 -2.20
CA LYS A 21 2.95 -10.52 -1.86
C LYS A 21 3.83 -11.66 -2.35
N LYS A 22 4.32 -11.60 -3.59
CA LYS A 22 5.22 -12.63 -4.16
C LYS A 22 6.59 -12.64 -3.51
N LEU A 23 7.16 -11.46 -3.23
CA LEU A 23 8.50 -11.34 -2.66
C LEU A 23 8.57 -11.77 -1.20
N LEU A 24 7.56 -11.41 -0.40
CA LEU A 24 7.58 -11.53 1.06
C LEU A 24 6.52 -12.49 1.61
N ASN A 25 5.79 -13.18 0.72
CA ASN A 25 4.69 -14.08 1.05
C ASN A 25 3.58 -13.43 1.91
N TYR A 26 3.31 -12.15 1.68
CA TYR A 26 2.23 -11.43 2.36
C TYR A 26 0.86 -11.71 1.76
N SER A 27 -0.19 -11.47 2.57
CA SER A 27 -1.59 -11.51 2.15
C SER A 27 -2.23 -10.12 2.26
N SER A 28 -3.38 -9.90 1.62
CA SER A 28 -4.14 -8.65 1.79
C SER A 28 -5.13 -8.74 2.93
N ALA A 29 -5.18 -7.71 3.76
CA ALA A 29 -6.28 -7.47 4.69
C ALA A 29 -7.43 -6.70 4.00
N HIS A 30 -7.07 -5.80 3.08
CA HIS A 30 -7.98 -4.95 2.31
C HIS A 30 -7.32 -4.67 0.96
N SER A 31 -8.08 -4.76 -0.14
CA SER A 31 -7.59 -4.52 -1.50
C SER A 31 -8.41 -3.41 -2.15
N GLY A 32 -7.74 -2.54 -2.92
CA GLY A 32 -8.39 -1.44 -3.62
C GLY A 32 -7.43 -0.73 -4.57
N GLU A 33 -7.97 0.02 -5.53
CA GLU A 33 -7.14 0.71 -6.55
C GLU A 33 -6.35 1.90 -5.98
N THR A 34 -6.88 2.52 -4.91
CA THR A 34 -6.28 3.69 -4.25
C THR A 34 -5.50 3.30 -3.01
N PHE A 35 -5.91 2.24 -2.31
CA PHE A 35 -5.31 1.87 -1.03
C PHE A 35 -5.37 0.36 -0.79
N GLU A 36 -4.28 -0.20 -0.26
CA GLU A 36 -4.18 -1.62 0.05
C GLU A 36 -3.38 -1.86 1.34
N ILE A 37 -3.84 -2.82 2.14
CA ILE A 37 -3.21 -3.22 3.40
C ILE A 37 -2.63 -4.62 3.24
N LEU A 38 -1.32 -4.74 3.40
CA LEU A 38 -0.59 -6.01 3.41
C LEU A 38 -0.36 -6.47 4.85
N LYS A 39 -0.62 -7.75 5.09
CA LYS A 39 -0.49 -8.40 6.39
C LYS A 39 0.23 -9.74 6.31
N ASP A 40 0.83 -10.12 7.42
CA ASP A 40 1.35 -11.45 7.71
C ASP A 40 0.56 -12.03 8.89
N GLY A 41 -0.18 -13.12 8.66
CA GLY A 41 -1.18 -13.60 9.62
C GLY A 41 -2.23 -12.53 9.95
N ASP A 42 -2.32 -12.14 11.23
CA ASP A 42 -3.19 -11.06 11.72
C ASP A 42 -2.44 -9.72 11.91
N THR A 43 -1.16 -9.67 11.56
CA THR A 43 -0.32 -8.50 11.76
C THR A 43 -0.28 -7.64 10.49
N VAL A 44 -0.72 -6.39 10.59
CA VAL A 44 -0.50 -5.39 9.53
C VAL A 44 1.00 -5.08 9.42
N ILE A 45 1.54 -5.27 8.22
CA ILE A 45 2.96 -5.03 7.94
C ILE A 45 3.13 -3.72 7.19
N GLN A 46 2.27 -3.46 6.21
CA GLN A 46 2.48 -2.32 5.32
C GLN A 46 1.21 -1.89 4.60
N CYS A 47 1.00 -0.59 4.55
CA CYS A 47 -0.08 0.03 3.79
C CYS A 47 0.48 0.67 2.50
N LEU A 48 -0.24 0.54 1.39
CA LEU A 48 0.08 1.15 0.10
C LEU A 48 -0.97 2.18 -0.23
N HIS A 49 -0.56 3.39 -0.59
CA HIS A 49 -1.47 4.44 -1.05
C HIS A 49 -1.06 4.92 -2.44
N LYS A 50 -2.03 5.08 -3.35
CA LYS A 50 -1.76 5.58 -4.69
C LYS A 50 -1.25 7.01 -4.61
N TRP A 51 -0.08 7.26 -5.19
CA TRP A 51 0.44 8.61 -5.33
C TRP A 51 -0.34 9.32 -6.44
N VAL A 52 -1.11 10.34 -6.06
CA VAL A 52 -1.81 11.22 -7.01
C VAL A 52 -0.89 12.39 -7.31
N ARG A 53 -0.54 12.57 -8.59
CA ARG A 53 0.19 13.76 -9.04
C ARG A 53 -0.79 14.92 -9.10
N ILE A 54 -0.68 15.88 -8.18
CA ILE A 54 -1.35 17.17 -8.32
C ILE A 54 -0.55 17.95 -9.37
N ILE A 55 -1.07 17.99 -10.60
CA ILE A 55 -0.68 18.99 -11.58
C ILE A 55 -1.53 20.23 -11.31
N THR A 56 -1.02 21.14 -10.48
CA THR A 56 -1.51 22.52 -10.50
C THR A 56 -1.06 23.13 -11.83
N PRO A 57 -1.97 23.68 -12.67
CA PRO A 57 -1.55 24.67 -13.63
C PRO A 57 -1.06 25.86 -12.81
N GLN A 58 0.26 26.10 -12.79
CA GLN A 58 0.75 27.41 -12.35
C GLN A 58 0.19 28.44 -13.33
N CYS A 59 -0.42 29.47 -12.76
CA CYS A 59 -0.94 30.64 -13.44
C CYS A 59 0.07 31.24 -14.42
#